data_AF-A0A7X7FPU4-F1
#
_entry.id   AF-A0A7X7FPU4-F1
#
_cell.length_a   1.000
_cell.length_b   1.000
_cell.length_c   1.000
_cell.angle_alpha   90.00
_cell.angle_beta   90.00
_cell.angle_gamma   90.00
#
_symmetry.space_group_name_H-M   'P 1'
#
loop_
_entity.id
_entity.type
_entity.pdbx_description
1 polymer ?
#
loop_
_entity_poly.entity_id
_entity_poly.type
_entity_poly.pdbx_seq_one_letter_code
_entity_poly.pdbx_strand_id
1 'polypeptide(L)'
;MNVSSHQYERFGAWLRANTLGRVTLSFAEIEQITGAKLPASALSYSAWWSNSVSHPLARVWLEAGWEVPSEGLQWTRKEITLVRRRSEEARSAGSSHAHQIDLADDVVHEPGARIAVSDDWHDLLPGARRVPIEPERDAAGNIRRFQPQNNYERRAETPLNRYGHGSFCRFRVPSDIKRAGVYLIVTDGRLAYVGECQDFSQRFNAGYGQISPKDCYKGGQETNCRINQLILRCAESGWQTGVHFIETPHRFALETALIQTHHPPWNR
;
A
#
# COMPACT_ATOMS: atom_id res chain seq x y z
N MET A 1 -0.85 15.91 -23.43
CA MET A 1 -1.50 17.24 -23.33
C MET A 1 -1.84 17.47 -21.88
N ASN A 2 -1.26 18.51 -21.27
CA ASN A 2 -1.45 18.84 -19.87
C ASN A 2 -2.82 19.52 -19.73
N VAL A 3 -3.78 18.85 -19.09
CA VAL A 3 -5.07 19.46 -18.77
C VAL A 3 -4.81 20.46 -17.64
N SER A 4 -4.86 21.76 -17.95
CA SER A 4 -4.51 22.82 -17.02
C SER A 4 -5.54 22.95 -15.89
N SER A 5 -5.08 23.38 -14.72
CA SER A 5 -5.91 23.69 -13.53
C SER A 5 -7.08 24.63 -13.82
N HIS A 6 -7.01 25.45 -14.88
CA HIS A 6 -8.04 26.40 -15.26
C HIS A 6 -9.41 25.75 -15.50
N GLN A 7 -9.44 24.48 -15.95
CA GLN A 7 -10.71 23.78 -16.23
C GLN A 7 -11.63 23.68 -15.00
N TYR A 8 -11.06 23.68 -13.79
CA TYR A 8 -11.81 23.43 -12.56
C TYR A 8 -11.88 24.64 -11.62
N GLU A 9 -11.46 25.83 -12.05
CA GLU A 9 -11.44 27.04 -11.22
C GLU A 9 -12.83 27.42 -10.67
N ARG A 10 -13.88 27.25 -11.49
CA ARG A 10 -15.28 27.49 -11.08
C ARG A 10 -15.69 26.61 -9.91
N PHE A 11 -15.23 25.36 -9.90
CA PHE A 11 -15.50 24.42 -8.81
C PHE A 11 -14.78 24.83 -7.52
N GLY A 12 -13.53 25.27 -7.62
CA GLY A 12 -12.78 25.79 -6.47
C GLY A 12 -13.38 27.08 -5.89
N ALA A 13 -13.82 28.00 -6.74
CA ALA A 13 -14.52 29.21 -6.31
C ALA A 13 -15.85 28.88 -5.60
N TRP A 14 -16.62 27.94 -6.17
CA TRP A 14 -17.87 27.45 -5.56
C TRP A 14 -17.63 26.83 -4.17
N LEU A 15 -16.60 25.98 -4.03
CA LEU A 15 -16.22 25.39 -2.74
C LEU A 15 -15.79 26.42 -1.70
N ARG A 16 -15.03 27.46 -2.10
CA ARG A 16 -14.61 28.54 -1.19
C ARG A 16 -15.78 29.37 -0.69
N ALA A 17 -16.76 29.64 -1.55
CA ALA A 17 -17.97 30.40 -1.22
C ALA A 17 -18.99 29.59 -0.38
N ASN A 18 -18.87 28.26 -0.35
CA ASN A 18 -19.81 27.40 0.35
C ASN A 18 -19.60 27.45 1.88
N THR A 19 -20.62 27.86 2.63
CA THR A 19 -20.55 28.02 4.10
C THR A 19 -20.77 26.72 4.88
N LEU A 20 -21.18 25.63 4.21
CA LEU A 20 -21.37 24.32 4.84
C LEU A 20 -20.02 23.66 5.16
N GLY A 21 -20.01 22.78 6.16
CA GLY A 21 -18.83 21.97 6.51
C GLY A 21 -18.73 20.63 5.77
N ARG A 22 -19.80 20.23 5.06
CA ARG A 22 -19.93 18.99 4.31
C ARG A 22 -20.89 19.19 3.14
N VAL A 23 -20.53 18.71 1.96
CA VAL A 23 -21.36 18.77 0.75
C VAL A 23 -21.27 17.45 0.00
N THR A 24 -22.40 16.96 -0.52
CA THR A 24 -22.45 15.77 -1.39
C THR A 24 -22.95 16.21 -2.76
N LEU A 25 -22.23 15.83 -3.81
CA LEU A 25 -22.49 16.20 -5.20
C LEU A 25 -22.41 14.97 -6.09
N SER A 26 -23.32 14.84 -7.03
CA SER A 26 -23.20 13.90 -8.15
C SER A 26 -22.14 14.35 -9.15
N PHE A 27 -21.64 13.41 -9.94
CA PHE A 27 -20.68 13.70 -11.02
C PHE A 27 -21.28 14.69 -12.03
N ALA A 28 -22.58 14.59 -12.29
CA ALA A 28 -23.30 15.50 -13.19
C ALA A 28 -23.38 16.94 -12.62
N GLU A 29 -23.60 17.10 -11.31
CA GLU A 29 -23.58 18.43 -10.67
C GLU A 29 -22.18 19.06 -10.73
N ILE A 30 -21.12 18.25 -10.60
CA ILE A 30 -19.74 18.73 -10.78
C ILE A 30 -19.49 19.19 -12.23
N GLU A 31 -20.01 18.47 -13.23
CA GLU A 31 -19.95 18.91 -14.64
C GLU A 31 -20.70 20.23 -14.86
N GLN A 32 -21.85 20.44 -14.21
CA GLN A 32 -22.61 21.68 -14.29
C GLN A 32 -21.88 22.86 -13.65
N ILE A 33 -21.28 22.66 -12.47
CA ILE A 33 -20.52 23.70 -11.76
C ILE A 33 -19.26 24.09 -12.56
N THR A 34 -18.55 23.09 -13.09
CA THR A 34 -17.33 23.30 -13.88
C THR A 34 -17.64 23.86 -15.28
N GLY A 35 -18.82 23.55 -15.82
CA GLY A 35 -19.20 23.88 -17.20
C GLY A 35 -18.49 23.00 -18.24
N ALA A 36 -17.93 21.85 -17.82
CA ALA A 36 -17.20 20.93 -18.67
C ALA A 36 -17.53 19.47 -18.31
N LYS A 37 -17.38 18.56 -19.28
CA LYS A 37 -17.52 17.12 -19.02
C LYS A 37 -16.34 16.58 -18.23
N LEU A 38 -16.63 15.68 -17.31
CA LEU A 38 -15.61 14.93 -16.59
C LEU A 38 -14.90 13.98 -17.56
N PRO A 39 -13.58 13.78 -17.41
CA PRO A 39 -12.85 12.85 -18.27
C PRO A 39 -13.34 11.42 -18.05
N ALA A 40 -13.23 10.57 -19.07
CA ALA A 40 -13.62 9.15 -18.98
C ALA A 40 -12.95 8.43 -17.79
N SER A 41 -11.74 8.85 -17.40
CA SER A 41 -11.04 8.33 -16.23
C SER A 41 -11.76 8.60 -14.90
N ALA A 42 -12.47 9.73 -14.77
CA ALA A 42 -13.30 10.03 -13.60
C ALA A 42 -14.51 9.09 -13.48
N LEU A 43 -15.00 8.59 -14.61
CA LEU A 43 -16.15 7.69 -14.68
C LEU A 43 -15.75 6.21 -14.50
N SER A 44 -14.52 5.88 -14.88
CA SER A 44 -13.98 4.51 -14.89
C SER A 44 -13.14 4.16 -13.65
N TYR A 45 -12.51 5.14 -13.00
CA TYR A 45 -11.59 4.89 -11.88
C TYR A 45 -11.98 5.69 -10.64
N SER A 46 -12.35 5.00 -9.56
CA SER A 46 -12.68 5.61 -8.27
C SER A 46 -11.52 6.40 -7.66
N ALA A 47 -10.28 5.94 -7.87
CA ALA A 47 -9.05 6.61 -7.42
C ALA A 47 -8.90 8.04 -7.97
N TRP A 48 -9.56 8.35 -9.10
CA TRP A 48 -9.60 9.70 -9.65
C TRP A 48 -10.21 10.72 -8.67
N TRP A 49 -11.05 10.26 -7.74
CA TRP A 49 -11.73 11.05 -6.71
C TRP A 49 -11.01 11.07 -5.36
N SER A 50 -9.78 10.56 -5.30
CA SER A 50 -8.95 10.59 -4.07
C SER A 50 -8.29 11.96 -3.85
N ASN A 51 -7.86 12.23 -2.61
CA ASN A 51 -7.12 13.43 -2.23
C ASN A 51 -5.66 13.43 -2.74
N SER A 52 -5.46 13.20 -4.03
CA SER A 52 -4.14 13.20 -4.67
C SER A 52 -3.86 14.54 -5.35
N VAL A 53 -2.83 15.25 -4.90
CA VAL A 53 -2.38 16.52 -5.51
C VAL A 53 -1.91 16.37 -6.96
N SER A 54 -1.68 15.13 -7.41
CA SER A 54 -1.29 14.80 -8.79
C SER A 54 -2.46 14.88 -9.78
N HIS A 55 -3.71 14.98 -9.31
CA HIS A 55 -4.89 15.10 -10.16
C HIS A 55 -5.43 16.54 -10.19
N PRO A 56 -5.69 17.13 -11.38
CA PRO A 56 -6.07 18.54 -11.50
C PRO A 56 -7.32 18.93 -10.69
N LEU A 57 -8.38 18.11 -10.69
CA LEU A 57 -9.60 18.40 -9.91
C LEU A 57 -9.38 18.20 -8.40
N ALA A 58 -8.63 17.17 -8.01
CA ALA A 58 -8.38 16.90 -6.59
C ALA A 58 -7.57 18.01 -5.92
N ARG A 59 -6.59 18.56 -6.65
CA ARG A 59 -5.85 19.74 -6.22
C ARG A 59 -6.78 20.93 -5.94
N VAL A 60 -7.83 21.13 -6.73
CA VAL A 60 -8.77 22.27 -6.55
C VAL A 60 -9.52 22.20 -5.22
N TRP A 61 -10.07 21.05 -4.84
CA TRP A 61 -10.78 20.97 -3.55
C TRP A 61 -9.80 21.04 -2.37
N LEU A 62 -8.61 20.44 -2.50
CA LEU A 62 -7.56 20.53 -1.48
C LEU A 62 -7.10 21.99 -1.25
N GLU A 63 -6.84 22.74 -2.32
CA GLU A 63 -6.49 24.17 -2.25
C GLU A 63 -7.64 25.04 -1.73
N ALA A 64 -8.90 24.62 -1.94
CA ALA A 64 -10.08 25.28 -1.38
C ALA A 64 -10.30 24.96 0.12
N GLY A 65 -9.45 24.13 0.73
CA GLY A 65 -9.58 23.72 2.13
C GLY A 65 -10.60 22.60 2.35
N TRP A 66 -10.89 21.81 1.32
CA TRP A 66 -11.80 20.67 1.34
C TRP A 66 -11.06 19.36 1.07
N GLU A 67 -11.63 18.26 1.51
CA GLU A 67 -11.11 16.92 1.24
C GLU A 67 -12.25 15.93 1.06
N VAL A 68 -11.98 14.83 0.38
CA VAL A 68 -12.88 13.68 0.28
C VAL A 68 -12.55 12.75 1.45
N PRO A 69 -13.45 12.55 2.44
CA PRO A 69 -13.21 11.57 3.48
C PRO A 69 -13.16 10.17 2.88
N SER A 70 -12.65 9.18 3.61
CA SER A 70 -12.49 7.81 3.10
C SER A 70 -13.79 7.19 2.58
N GLU A 71 -14.94 7.56 3.15
CA GLU A 71 -16.29 7.16 2.71
C GLU A 71 -16.98 8.18 1.80
N GLY A 72 -16.23 9.17 1.32
CA GLY A 72 -16.76 10.29 0.57
C GLY A 72 -17.28 9.89 -0.81
N LEU A 73 -16.76 8.82 -1.43
CA LEU A 73 -17.14 8.41 -2.77
C LEU A 73 -18.22 7.31 -2.76
N GLN A 74 -19.37 7.61 -3.36
CA GLN A 74 -20.45 6.65 -3.60
C GLN A 74 -20.50 6.27 -5.07
N TRP A 75 -19.80 5.18 -5.42
CA TRP A 75 -19.55 4.82 -6.82
C TRP A 75 -20.80 4.46 -7.63
N THR A 76 -21.75 3.73 -7.03
CA THR A 76 -23.00 3.30 -7.68
C THR A 76 -23.90 4.49 -8.01
N ARG A 77 -23.95 5.48 -7.11
CA ARG A 77 -24.74 6.71 -7.31
C ARG A 77 -23.99 7.79 -8.09
N LYS A 78 -22.70 7.57 -8.35
CA LYS A 78 -21.79 8.55 -8.96
C LYS A 78 -21.83 9.86 -8.19
N GLU A 79 -21.66 9.77 -6.88
CA GLU A 79 -21.67 10.89 -5.95
C GLU A 79 -20.36 10.94 -5.17
N ILE A 80 -19.94 12.15 -4.79
CA ILE A 80 -18.80 12.43 -3.92
C ILE A 80 -19.23 13.39 -2.81
N THR A 81 -18.76 13.12 -1.61
CA THR A 81 -18.89 13.98 -0.45
C THR A 81 -17.55 14.63 -0.17
N LEU A 82 -17.54 15.95 0.00
CA LEU A 82 -16.40 16.72 0.45
C LEU A 82 -16.68 17.29 1.85
N VAL A 83 -15.65 17.36 2.68
CA VAL A 83 -15.68 17.97 4.02
C VAL A 83 -14.62 19.05 4.14
N ARG A 84 -14.88 20.11 4.91
CA ARG A 84 -13.87 21.14 5.19
C ARG A 84 -12.77 20.56 6.08
N ARG A 85 -11.51 20.81 5.71
CA ARG A 85 -10.33 20.49 6.53
C ARG A 85 -10.37 21.37 7.79
N ARG A 86 -10.19 20.75 8.96
CA ARG A 86 -10.02 21.50 10.23
C ARG A 86 -8.63 22.15 10.22
N SER A 87 -8.53 23.46 10.47
CA SER A 87 -7.23 24.15 10.51
C SER A 87 -6.43 23.75 11.76
N GLU A 88 -5.12 23.51 11.57
CA GLU A 88 -4.15 23.12 12.62
C GLU A 88 -3.64 24.33 13.45
N GLU A 89 -4.38 25.45 13.49
CA GLU A 89 -3.91 26.71 14.07
C GLU A 89 -3.93 26.78 15.61
N ALA A 90 -4.23 25.69 16.31
CA ALA A 90 -4.28 25.67 17.77
C ALA A 90 -3.05 25.05 18.47
N ARG A 91 -2.00 24.62 17.76
CA ARG A 91 -0.93 23.78 18.36
C ARG A 91 0.53 24.21 18.24
N SER A 92 0.87 25.37 17.70
CA SER A 92 2.27 25.77 17.65
C SER A 92 2.50 27.28 17.72
N ALA A 93 2.16 27.87 18.86
CA ALA A 93 2.93 28.99 19.39
C ALA A 93 3.99 28.40 20.33
N GLY A 94 5.26 28.35 19.90
CA GLY A 94 6.33 27.90 20.80
C GLY A 94 7.59 27.40 20.12
N SER A 95 8.48 28.35 19.80
CA SER A 95 9.93 28.21 19.66
C SER A 95 10.50 27.55 18.41
N SER A 96 10.96 28.43 17.53
CA SER A 96 12.14 28.24 16.67
C SER A 96 13.40 27.95 17.52
N HIS A 97 14.33 27.19 16.96
CA HIS A 97 15.73 27.60 16.74
C HIS A 97 16.40 26.59 15.80
N ALA A 98 17.00 27.12 14.74
CA ALA A 98 17.74 26.37 13.73
C ALA A 98 19.18 26.07 14.23
N HIS A 99 19.66 24.85 13.97
CA HIS A 99 21.06 24.64 13.63
C HIS A 99 21.21 23.44 12.70
N GLN A 100 21.98 23.66 11.64
CA GLN A 100 22.24 22.79 10.50
C GLN A 100 23.72 22.44 10.56
N ILE A 101 24.11 21.15 10.68
CA ILE A 101 25.35 20.58 10.11
C ILE A 101 25.17 19.07 9.83
N ASP A 102 25.20 18.75 8.54
CA ASP A 102 25.78 17.63 7.76
C ASP A 102 25.93 16.17 8.24
N LEU A 103 25.58 15.29 7.27
CA LEU A 103 26.21 14.03 6.87
C LEU A 103 26.19 12.84 7.86
N ALA A 104 25.05 12.14 7.94
CA ALA A 104 24.92 10.68 7.84
C ALA A 104 23.55 10.21 8.37
N ASP A 105 22.55 10.06 7.50
CA ASP A 105 21.29 9.34 7.81
C ASP A 105 20.92 8.59 6.51
N ASP A 106 20.83 7.26 6.48
CA ASP A 106 19.64 6.53 6.89
C ASP A 106 19.98 5.10 7.35
N VAL A 107 20.43 4.94 8.59
CA VAL A 107 20.26 3.68 9.32
C VAL A 107 19.95 4.02 10.78
N VAL A 108 18.82 3.47 11.25
CA VAL A 108 18.31 3.38 12.63
C VAL A 108 17.23 4.41 13.05
N HIS A 109 15.95 4.04 12.89
CA HIS A 109 14.93 3.85 13.95
C HIS A 109 13.53 3.64 13.30
N GLU A 110 12.65 2.70 13.68
CA GLU A 110 12.49 1.97 14.94
C GLU A 110 12.01 0.51 14.75
N PRO A 111 12.46 -0.44 15.59
CA PRO A 111 11.70 -1.64 15.92
C PRO A 111 10.58 -1.25 16.90
N GLY A 112 9.45 -0.77 16.38
CA GLY A 112 8.38 -0.28 17.25
C GLY A 112 7.34 0.65 16.63
N ALA A 113 7.44 0.99 15.34
CA ALA A 113 6.41 1.78 14.67
C ALA A 113 5.05 1.10 14.84
N ARG A 114 4.21 1.71 15.67
CA ARG A 114 2.89 1.23 16.09
C ARG A 114 2.10 0.79 14.86
N ILE A 115 1.98 -0.53 14.66
CA ILE A 115 1.04 -1.10 13.68
C ILE A 115 -0.35 -0.82 14.26
N ALA A 116 -0.96 0.27 13.83
CA ALA A 116 -2.36 0.55 14.10
C ALA A 116 -3.14 0.31 12.81
N VAL A 117 -3.66 -0.91 12.63
CA VAL A 117 -4.75 -1.18 11.68
C VAL A 117 -5.62 -2.33 12.22
N SER A 118 -6.85 -1.96 12.60
CA SER A 118 -8.11 -2.71 12.80
C SER A 118 -8.08 -4.21 13.12
N ASP A 119 -8.82 -4.59 14.17
CA ASP A 119 -8.72 -5.86 14.91
C ASP A 119 -9.43 -7.09 14.31
N ASP A 120 -10.21 -6.98 13.23
CA ASP A 120 -10.95 -8.13 12.66
C ASP A 120 -10.62 -8.41 11.20
N TRP A 121 -9.34 -8.71 10.91
CA TRP A 121 -8.96 -9.25 9.60
C TRP A 121 -9.62 -10.61 9.29
N HIS A 122 -10.13 -11.30 10.33
CA HIS A 122 -10.81 -12.58 10.24
C HIS A 122 -12.02 -12.56 9.31
N ASP A 123 -12.69 -11.41 9.19
CA ASP A 123 -13.89 -11.23 8.37
C ASP A 123 -13.60 -10.74 6.94
N LEU A 124 -12.35 -10.36 6.64
CA LEU A 124 -12.00 -9.78 5.34
C LEU A 124 -12.01 -10.78 4.20
N LEU A 125 -11.68 -12.04 4.48
CA LEU A 125 -11.76 -13.15 3.54
C LEU A 125 -12.49 -14.34 4.18
N PRO A 126 -13.83 -14.33 4.23
CA PRO A 126 -14.59 -15.44 4.76
C PRO A 126 -14.27 -16.73 4.00
N GLY A 127 -13.93 -17.79 4.75
CA GLY A 127 -13.56 -19.09 4.16
C GLY A 127 -12.14 -19.17 3.57
N ALA A 128 -11.29 -18.15 3.77
CA ALA A 128 -9.90 -18.22 3.33
C ALA A 128 -9.12 -19.36 3.99
N ARG A 129 -8.35 -20.08 3.17
CA ARG A 129 -7.41 -21.10 3.64
C ARG A 129 -6.26 -20.43 4.38
N ARG A 130 -6.04 -20.85 5.63
CA ARG A 130 -4.91 -20.40 6.46
C ARG A 130 -3.70 -21.28 6.19
N VAL A 131 -2.55 -20.68 5.96
CA VAL A 131 -1.28 -21.38 5.76
C VAL A 131 -0.21 -20.70 6.61
N PRO A 132 0.43 -21.41 7.55
CA PRO A 132 1.52 -20.83 8.34
C PRO A 132 2.74 -20.56 7.44
N ILE A 133 3.49 -19.50 7.75
CA ILE A 133 4.79 -19.23 7.14
C ILE A 133 5.86 -19.50 8.19
N GLU A 134 6.61 -20.57 7.98
CA GLU A 134 7.63 -21.04 8.91
C GLU A 134 9.02 -20.98 8.26
N PRO A 135 9.83 -19.97 8.61
CA PRO A 135 11.23 -19.94 8.20
C PRO A 135 11.99 -21.20 8.62
N GLU A 136 12.83 -21.72 7.72
CA GLU A 136 13.73 -22.83 8.00
C GLU A 136 14.61 -22.51 9.23
N ARG A 137 14.78 -23.50 10.11
CA ARG A 137 15.62 -23.40 11.30
C ARG A 137 16.78 -24.39 11.22
N ASP A 138 17.89 -24.07 11.88
CA ASP A 138 19.01 -24.98 12.07
C ASP A 138 18.71 -25.99 13.21
N ALA A 139 19.64 -26.92 13.45
CA ALA A 139 19.49 -27.94 14.50
C ALA A 139 19.41 -27.35 15.92
N ALA A 140 19.88 -26.12 16.13
CA ALA A 140 19.79 -25.40 17.39
C ALA A 140 18.49 -24.58 17.50
N GLY A 141 17.62 -24.61 16.48
CA GLY A 141 16.36 -23.88 16.45
C GLY A 141 16.50 -22.42 15.99
N ASN A 142 17.69 -21.97 15.59
CA ASN A 142 17.87 -20.60 15.08
C ASN A 142 17.36 -20.48 13.64
N ILE A 143 16.81 -19.32 13.28
CA ILE A 143 16.36 -19.06 11.91
C ILE A 143 17.57 -19.07 10.96
N ARG A 144 17.49 -19.86 9.89
CA ARG A 144 18.52 -19.91 8.86
C ARG A 144 18.46 -18.66 7.99
N ARG A 145 19.62 -18.04 7.80
CA ARG A 145 19.80 -16.85 6.97
C ARG A 145 20.54 -17.20 5.68
N PHE A 146 20.10 -16.59 4.59
CA PHE A 146 20.65 -16.81 3.25
C PHE A 146 21.04 -15.49 2.61
N GLN A 147 22.09 -15.52 1.80
CA GLN A 147 22.60 -14.37 1.03
C GLN A 147 22.64 -14.73 -0.47
N PRO A 148 21.47 -14.88 -1.13
CA PRO A 148 21.38 -15.28 -2.53
C PRO A 148 22.08 -14.31 -3.48
N GLN A 149 22.19 -13.02 -3.12
CA GLN A 149 22.91 -12.02 -3.89
C GLN A 149 24.37 -12.43 -4.18
N ASN A 150 25.02 -13.14 -3.26
CA ASN A 150 26.40 -13.58 -3.43
C ASN A 150 26.55 -14.59 -4.57
N ASN A 151 25.47 -15.25 -4.98
CA ASN A 151 25.47 -16.29 -6.00
C ASN A 151 25.03 -15.79 -7.39
N TYR A 152 24.87 -14.48 -7.59
CA TYR A 152 24.52 -13.94 -8.89
C TYR A 152 25.76 -13.81 -9.78
N GLU A 153 25.73 -14.45 -10.96
CA GLU A 153 26.87 -14.49 -11.89
C GLU A 153 27.34 -13.08 -12.29
N ARG A 154 26.41 -12.17 -12.56
CA ARG A 154 26.69 -10.80 -13.02
C ARG A 154 26.75 -9.77 -11.88
N ARG A 155 27.04 -10.21 -10.65
CA ARG A 155 27.08 -9.34 -9.46
C ARG A 155 28.07 -8.17 -9.54
N ALA A 156 29.14 -8.31 -10.33
CA ALA A 156 30.14 -7.25 -10.53
C ALA A 156 29.66 -6.16 -11.51
N GLU A 157 28.72 -6.50 -12.40
CA GLU A 157 28.25 -5.61 -13.47
C GLU A 157 26.92 -4.93 -13.12
N THR A 158 26.13 -5.54 -12.25
CA THR A 158 24.78 -5.07 -11.91
C THR A 158 24.79 -4.62 -10.45
N PRO A 159 24.33 -3.39 -10.13
CA PRO A 159 24.17 -2.98 -8.75
C PRO A 159 22.97 -3.69 -8.10
N LEU A 160 23.02 -3.83 -6.77
CA LEU A 160 21.88 -4.31 -6.00
C LEU A 160 20.70 -3.36 -6.14
N ASN A 161 19.49 -3.91 -6.06
CA ASN A 161 18.29 -3.09 -5.91
C ASN A 161 18.09 -2.67 -4.45
N ARG A 162 17.04 -1.87 -4.18
CA ARG A 162 16.79 -1.27 -2.86
C ARG A 162 16.72 -2.30 -1.72
N TYR A 163 16.29 -3.52 -2.02
CA TYR A 163 16.12 -4.59 -1.03
C TYR A 163 17.01 -5.80 -1.32
N GLY A 164 18.01 -5.67 -2.19
CA GLY A 164 18.86 -6.79 -2.58
C GLY A 164 19.97 -7.14 -1.59
N HIS A 165 20.21 -6.26 -0.61
CA HIS A 165 21.24 -6.42 0.39
C HIS A 165 20.71 -7.18 1.63
N GLY A 166 21.62 -7.59 2.50
CA GLY A 166 21.25 -8.21 3.78
C GLY A 166 20.95 -9.71 3.69
N SER A 167 20.19 -10.19 4.66
CA SER A 167 19.85 -11.61 4.80
C SER A 167 18.40 -11.86 4.44
N PHE A 168 18.15 -13.07 3.95
CA PHE A 168 16.82 -13.57 3.62
C PHE A 168 16.55 -14.86 4.37
N CYS A 169 15.28 -15.18 4.62
CA CYS A 169 14.87 -16.50 5.09
C CYS A 169 14.49 -17.40 3.91
N ARG A 170 14.33 -18.69 4.17
CA ARG A 170 13.61 -19.61 3.29
C ARG A 170 12.43 -20.22 4.02
N PHE A 171 11.34 -20.45 3.32
CA PHE A 171 10.16 -21.14 3.83
C PHE A 171 9.39 -21.78 2.67
N ARG A 172 8.45 -22.67 2.99
CA ARG A 172 7.57 -23.27 1.99
C ARG A 172 6.12 -23.23 2.43
N VAL A 173 5.23 -23.08 1.44
CA VAL A 173 3.78 -23.33 1.56
C VAL A 173 3.43 -24.60 0.78
N PRO A 174 2.25 -25.22 1.00
CA PRO A 174 1.80 -26.37 0.23
C PRO A 174 1.88 -26.12 -1.29
N SER A 175 2.35 -27.10 -2.04
CA SER A 175 2.62 -26.98 -3.48
C SER A 175 1.42 -27.35 -4.38
N ASP A 176 0.31 -27.75 -3.77
CA ASP A 176 -0.92 -28.23 -4.40
C ASP A 176 -1.97 -27.14 -4.61
N ILE A 177 -1.78 -25.94 -4.05
CA ILE A 177 -2.70 -24.80 -4.18
C ILE A 177 -2.37 -24.04 -5.47
N LYS A 178 -2.77 -24.60 -6.61
CA LYS A 178 -2.55 -24.02 -7.95
C LYS A 178 -3.75 -23.21 -8.42
N ARG A 179 -4.11 -22.19 -7.64
CA ARG A 179 -5.32 -21.38 -7.84
C ARG A 179 -5.00 -19.90 -7.87
N ALA A 180 -5.79 -19.16 -8.65
CA ALA A 180 -5.73 -17.71 -8.72
C ALA A 180 -6.58 -17.09 -7.60
N GLY A 181 -6.14 -15.98 -7.02
CA GLY A 181 -6.87 -15.37 -5.92
C GLY A 181 -6.14 -14.23 -5.23
N VAL A 182 -6.63 -13.89 -4.04
CA VAL A 182 -6.08 -12.86 -3.16
C VAL A 182 -5.58 -13.51 -1.88
N TYR A 183 -4.48 -12.99 -1.35
CA TYR A 183 -3.94 -13.39 -0.07
C TYR A 183 -3.66 -12.20 0.86
N LEU A 184 -3.82 -12.44 2.15
CA LEU A 184 -3.39 -11.55 3.23
C LEU A 184 -2.18 -12.17 3.92
N ILE A 185 -1.08 -11.44 4.05
CA ILE A 185 -0.04 -11.81 5.02
C ILE A 185 -0.41 -11.15 6.34
N VAL A 186 -0.48 -11.97 7.39
CA VAL A 186 -0.83 -11.56 8.74
C VAL A 186 0.34 -11.88 9.65
N THR A 187 0.76 -10.89 10.44
CA THR A 187 1.85 -11.03 11.42
C THR A 187 1.33 -10.66 12.80
N ASP A 188 1.48 -11.56 13.77
CA ASP A 188 1.03 -11.38 15.15
C ASP A 188 -0.43 -10.87 15.24
N GLY A 189 -1.31 -11.51 14.46
CA GLY A 189 -2.73 -11.15 14.41
C GLY A 189 -3.05 -9.82 13.73
N ARG A 190 -2.12 -9.20 13.00
CA ARG A 190 -2.35 -7.93 12.28
C ARG A 190 -2.15 -8.08 10.78
N LEU A 191 -3.04 -7.47 9.99
CA LEU A 191 -2.92 -7.42 8.53
C LEU A 191 -1.66 -6.64 8.14
N ALA A 192 -0.69 -7.33 7.55
CA ALA A 192 0.59 -6.75 7.17
C ALA A 192 0.64 -6.41 5.67
N TYR A 193 0.15 -7.31 4.82
CA TYR A 193 0.19 -7.17 3.36
C TYR A 193 -1.03 -7.80 2.70
N VAL A 194 -1.46 -7.23 1.58
CA VAL A 194 -2.44 -7.82 0.66
C VAL A 194 -1.77 -8.00 -0.69
N GLY A 195 -1.96 -9.14 -1.33
CA GLY A 195 -1.50 -9.37 -2.69
C GLY A 195 -2.40 -10.29 -3.50
N GLU A 196 -2.24 -10.30 -4.81
CA GLU A 196 -2.86 -11.26 -5.72
C GLU A 196 -1.87 -12.26 -6.33
N CYS A 197 -2.40 -13.36 -6.84
CA CYS A 197 -1.65 -14.33 -7.63
C CYS A 197 -2.53 -15.07 -8.64
N GLN A 198 -1.89 -15.58 -9.71
CA GLN A 198 -2.48 -16.57 -10.61
C GLN A 198 -2.28 -18.01 -10.12
N ASP A 199 -1.18 -18.27 -9.43
CA ASP A 199 -0.87 -19.53 -8.77
C ASP A 199 -0.27 -19.22 -7.39
N PHE A 200 -1.01 -19.57 -6.33
CA PHE A 200 -0.59 -19.33 -4.95
C PHE A 200 0.72 -20.05 -4.60
N SER A 201 0.80 -21.35 -4.91
CA SER A 201 1.96 -22.18 -4.58
C SER A 201 3.22 -21.64 -5.24
N GLN A 202 3.13 -21.23 -6.51
CA GLN A 202 4.24 -20.65 -7.25
C GLN A 202 4.60 -19.27 -6.71
N ARG A 203 3.61 -18.39 -6.45
CA ARG A 203 3.86 -17.03 -5.93
C ARG A 203 4.66 -17.05 -4.63
N PHE A 204 4.30 -17.94 -3.72
CA PHE A 204 4.99 -18.06 -2.44
C PHE A 204 6.30 -18.84 -2.57
N ASN A 205 6.30 -20.07 -3.10
CA ASN A 205 7.51 -20.89 -3.05
C ASN A 205 8.65 -20.41 -3.98
N ALA A 206 8.32 -19.86 -5.16
CA ALA A 206 9.32 -19.34 -6.10
C ALA A 206 9.52 -17.82 -6.00
N GLY A 207 8.60 -17.12 -5.35
CA GLY A 207 8.73 -15.68 -5.05
C GLY A 207 9.26 -15.45 -3.65
N TYR A 208 8.38 -15.37 -2.66
CA TYR A 208 8.73 -14.94 -1.31
C TYR A 208 9.54 -15.95 -0.49
N GLY A 209 9.30 -17.25 -0.68
CA GLY A 209 9.86 -18.34 0.12
C GLY A 209 11.28 -18.73 -0.25
N GLN A 210 11.75 -18.34 -1.44
CA GLN A 210 13.11 -18.58 -1.88
C GLN A 210 13.57 -17.49 -2.86
N ILE A 211 14.25 -16.47 -2.33
CA ILE A 211 14.77 -15.37 -3.14
C ILE A 211 15.83 -15.87 -4.11
N SER A 212 15.61 -15.61 -5.40
CA SER A 212 16.57 -15.92 -6.45
C SER A 212 17.70 -14.88 -6.48
N PRO A 213 18.95 -15.26 -6.83
CA PRO A 213 20.06 -14.30 -6.89
C PRO A 213 19.76 -13.06 -7.74
N LYS A 214 19.16 -13.24 -8.93
CA LYS A 214 18.77 -12.14 -9.83
C LYS A 214 17.79 -11.15 -9.18
N ASP A 215 16.90 -11.63 -8.31
CA ASP A 215 15.89 -10.78 -7.66
C ASP A 215 16.52 -9.71 -6.76
N CYS A 216 17.77 -9.90 -6.33
CA CYS A 216 18.51 -8.96 -5.49
C CYS A 216 19.09 -7.77 -6.29
N TYR A 217 19.14 -7.85 -7.61
CA TYR A 217 19.83 -6.87 -8.46
C TYR A 217 18.85 -5.95 -9.20
N LYS A 218 19.35 -4.83 -9.73
CA LYS A 218 18.54 -3.93 -10.58
C LYS A 218 17.98 -4.70 -11.79
N GLY A 219 16.69 -4.51 -12.06
CA GLY A 219 15.93 -5.30 -13.04
C GLY A 219 15.39 -6.64 -12.50
N GLY A 220 15.65 -6.97 -11.23
CA GLY A 220 15.04 -8.08 -10.50
C GLY A 220 13.72 -7.70 -9.80
N GLN A 221 13.22 -8.61 -8.94
CA GLN A 221 11.94 -8.45 -8.24
C GLN A 221 12.12 -7.84 -6.83
N GLU A 222 12.10 -6.51 -6.74
CA GLU A 222 12.24 -5.77 -5.47
C GLU A 222 11.20 -6.19 -4.41
N THR A 223 9.95 -6.44 -4.83
CA THR A 223 8.86 -6.84 -3.93
C THR A 223 9.13 -8.19 -3.27
N ASN A 224 9.72 -9.15 -4.00
CA ASN A 224 10.05 -10.46 -3.44
C ASN A 224 11.05 -10.29 -2.30
N CYS A 225 12.13 -9.57 -2.57
CA CYS A 225 13.18 -9.30 -1.59
C CYS A 225 12.62 -8.58 -0.35
N ARG A 226 11.83 -7.52 -0.55
CA ARG A 226 11.24 -6.74 0.54
C ARG A 226 10.34 -7.57 1.44
N ILE A 227 9.41 -8.34 0.87
CA ILE A 227 8.46 -9.14 1.64
C ILE A 227 9.19 -10.23 2.42
N ASN A 228 10.17 -10.92 1.82
CA ASN A 228 10.96 -11.92 2.53
C ASN A 228 11.74 -11.32 3.71
N GLN A 229 12.38 -10.16 3.55
CA GLN A 229 13.09 -9.49 4.64
C GLN A 229 12.16 -9.03 5.77
N LEU A 230 10.92 -8.66 5.46
CA LEU A 230 9.92 -8.33 6.46
C LEU A 230 9.49 -9.59 7.24
N ILE A 231 9.26 -10.71 6.55
CA ILE A 231 8.97 -12.02 7.18
C ILE A 231 10.13 -12.46 8.08
N LEU A 232 11.38 -12.35 7.62
CA LEU A 232 12.57 -12.68 8.42
C LEU A 232 12.60 -11.85 9.71
N ARG A 233 12.40 -10.53 9.63
CA ARG A 233 12.39 -9.63 10.80
C ARG A 233 11.28 -9.95 11.79
N CYS A 234 10.09 -10.31 11.31
CA CYS A 234 9.00 -10.77 12.17
C CYS A 234 9.41 -12.04 12.92
N ALA A 235 9.95 -13.03 12.21
CA ALA A 235 10.38 -14.28 12.83
C ALA A 235 11.53 -14.09 13.84
N GLU A 236 12.49 -13.21 13.55
CA GLU A 236 13.58 -12.84 14.46
C GLU A 236 13.05 -12.13 15.73
N SER A 237 11.97 -11.38 15.60
CA SER A 237 11.24 -10.76 16.73
C SER A 237 10.31 -11.73 17.46
N GLY A 238 10.27 -13.01 17.06
CA GLY A 238 9.38 -14.02 17.63
C GLY A 238 7.91 -13.92 17.19
N TRP A 239 7.58 -13.05 16.24
CA TRP A 239 6.22 -12.90 15.73
C TRP A 239 5.83 -14.03 14.80
N GLN A 240 4.64 -14.56 14.99
CA GLN A 240 4.06 -15.55 14.10
C GLN A 240 3.59 -14.89 12.80
N THR A 241 3.92 -15.51 11.67
CA THR A 241 3.48 -15.04 10.35
C THR A 241 2.67 -16.13 9.66
N GLY A 242 1.56 -15.75 9.05
CA GLY A 242 0.71 -16.63 8.27
C GLY A 242 0.18 -15.94 7.04
N VAL A 243 -0.39 -16.73 6.15
CA VAL A 243 -1.10 -16.24 4.97
C VAL A 243 -2.52 -16.79 4.92
N HIS A 244 -3.45 -15.92 4.54
CA HIS A 244 -4.87 -16.22 4.34
C HIS A 244 -5.18 -16.09 2.86
N PHE A 245 -5.49 -17.19 2.19
CA PHE A 245 -5.72 -17.21 0.75
C PHE A 245 -7.18 -17.54 0.42
N ILE A 246 -7.78 -16.77 -0.49
CA ILE A 246 -9.08 -17.07 -1.08
C ILE A 246 -8.96 -17.16 -2.60
N GLU A 247 -9.50 -18.22 -3.18
CA GLU A 247 -9.63 -18.33 -4.63
C GLU A 247 -10.71 -17.36 -5.12
N THR A 248 -10.39 -16.54 -6.12
CA THR A 248 -11.36 -15.62 -6.70
C THR A 248 -10.96 -15.21 -8.12
N PRO A 249 -11.91 -15.15 -9.07
CA PRO A 249 -11.64 -14.59 -10.40
C PRO A 249 -11.51 -13.06 -10.36
N HIS A 250 -12.04 -12.40 -9.33
CA HIS A 250 -12.04 -10.93 -9.18
C HIS A 250 -10.82 -10.41 -8.39
N ARG A 251 -9.68 -11.12 -8.48
CA ARG A 251 -8.52 -10.89 -7.61
C ARG A 251 -7.99 -9.45 -7.60
N PHE A 252 -7.94 -8.78 -8.75
CA PHE A 252 -7.45 -7.40 -8.84
C PHE A 252 -8.37 -6.40 -8.13
N ALA A 253 -9.68 -6.54 -8.30
CA ALA A 253 -10.66 -5.65 -7.68
C ALA A 253 -10.68 -5.84 -6.16
N LEU A 254 -10.61 -7.10 -5.71
CA LEU A 254 -10.59 -7.42 -4.28
C LEU A 254 -9.28 -6.98 -3.61
N GLU A 255 -8.12 -7.27 -4.22
CA GLU A 255 -6.82 -6.79 -3.73
C GLU A 255 -6.82 -5.26 -3.59
N THR A 256 -7.25 -4.56 -4.64
CA THR A 256 -7.29 -3.08 -4.64
C THR A 256 -8.20 -2.56 -3.53
N ALA A 257 -9.41 -3.11 -3.36
CA ALA A 257 -10.33 -2.70 -2.32
C ALA A 257 -9.72 -2.91 -0.93
N LEU A 258 -9.15 -4.08 -0.65
CA LEU A 258 -8.55 -4.39 0.64
C LEU A 258 -7.35 -3.49 0.97
N ILE A 259 -6.50 -3.18 -0.03
CA ILE A 259 -5.37 -2.25 0.16
C ILE A 259 -5.88 -0.84 0.46
N GLN A 260 -6.90 -0.37 -0.26
CA GLN A 260 -7.43 0.98 -0.09
C GLN A 260 -8.24 1.15 1.19
N THR A 261 -8.95 0.12 1.64
CA THR A 261 -9.76 0.19 2.86
C THR A 261 -8.91 0.04 4.11
N HIS A 262 -7.92 -0.86 4.09
CA HIS A 262 -7.18 -1.22 5.30
C HIS A 262 -5.75 -0.66 5.35
N HIS A 263 -5.24 -0.09 4.26
CA HIS A 263 -3.89 0.48 4.19
C HIS A 263 -2.82 -0.41 4.86
N PRO A 264 -2.66 -1.68 4.44
CA PRO A 264 -1.72 -2.58 5.09
C PRO A 264 -0.30 -1.98 5.04
N PRO A 265 0.45 -2.00 6.14
CA PRO A 265 1.71 -1.28 6.27
C PRO A 265 2.79 -1.75 5.30
N TRP A 266 2.66 -2.96 4.73
CA TRP A 266 3.60 -3.47 3.75
C TRP A 266 3.15 -3.21 2.31
N ASN A 267 1.94 -2.73 2.05
CA ASN A 267 1.54 -2.22 0.74
C ASN A 267 2.02 -0.76 0.62
N ARG A 268 2.69 -0.42 -0.49
CA ARG A 268 3.27 0.90 -0.74
C ARG A 268 2.69 1.51 -2.00
#